data_AF-A0A2W4MX35-F1
#
_entry.id   AF-A0A2W4MX35-F1
#
_cell.length_a   1.000
_cell.length_b   1.000
_cell.length_c   1.000
_cell.angle_alpha   90.00
_cell.angle_beta   90.00
_cell.angle_gamma   90.00
#
_symmetry.space_group_name_H-M   'P 1'
#
loop_
_entity.id
_entity.type
_entity.pdbx_description
1 polymer ?
#
loop_
_entity_poly.entity_id
_entity_poly.type
_entity_poly.pdbx_seq_one_letter_code
_entity_poly.pdbx_strand_id
1 'polypeptide(L)'
;MPLFVMLGLGLLIWRARAEERPPALANLWLGAAALLFALLVAVRANMALTALNLCACAALLFLQAMSFRSEPIGALSTGQLLVRGLLTSLEMIFLPAALFADAASRLPAGGERIRALAPVGRGVVLAAPVLATFTLLLAGADSVFASFVAAVLNIQLPFDAAEVLGHWLFVGAFRGACAGGMLVALHDRPAPSYEELPAEGVTRPLRAAELRGGWRPIGAIEALTVLVAVDVLFGGFMLVQAAYLFGGLDTLQRTGMTYAEYARRGFFELLAVACMSLGLLWLLALLTRRDTPGRRRAFNAACGLMTALVLGLLASAFQRMLLYQAAYGFTQLRIYTLSFMVWLALVLVLFMAALLRDRPRLFTFGGFVSALVCLATLNLANPDVLIVRENIARYQASGDLDARYLARLSADAAPALVASLGALGDEERAIITDALKGQLAQIEQIEAESGWPAWHLGRQAAKQAIERAVP
;
A
#
# COMPACT_ATOMS: atom_id res chain seq x y z
N MET A 1 2.92 25.27 -9.59
CA MET A 1 3.50 23.90 -9.57
C MET A 1 4.08 23.45 -10.91
N PRO A 2 3.34 23.35 -12.03
CA PRO A 2 3.88 22.84 -13.30
C PRO A 2 5.06 23.68 -13.83
N LEU A 3 5.05 25.00 -13.63
CA LEU A 3 6.18 25.89 -13.95
C LEU A 3 7.45 25.55 -13.17
N PHE A 4 7.35 25.25 -11.86
CA PHE A 4 8.50 24.85 -11.05
C PHE A 4 9.07 23.50 -11.49
N VAL A 5 8.21 22.54 -11.84
CA VAL A 5 8.63 21.24 -12.36
C VAL A 5 9.33 21.39 -13.71
N MET A 6 8.77 22.21 -14.61
CA MET A 6 9.40 22.52 -15.90
C MET A 6 10.75 23.22 -15.74
N LEU A 7 10.85 24.22 -14.85
CA LEU A 7 12.11 24.90 -14.54
C LEU A 7 13.14 23.95 -13.92
N GLY A 8 12.72 23.08 -12.99
CA GLY A 8 13.60 22.09 -12.37
C GLY A 8 14.14 21.06 -13.37
N LEU A 9 13.27 20.52 -14.23
CA LEU A 9 13.68 19.62 -15.32
C LEU A 9 14.57 20.35 -16.34
N GLY A 10 14.25 21.60 -16.68
CA GLY A 10 15.04 22.45 -17.56
C GLY A 10 16.44 22.72 -17.03
N LEU A 11 16.57 23.04 -15.73
CA LEU A 11 17.86 23.23 -15.05
C LEU A 11 18.68 21.94 -15.08
N LEU A 12 18.07 20.78 -14.84
CA LEU A 12 18.75 19.48 -14.90
C LEU A 12 19.28 19.18 -16.30
N ILE A 13 18.49 19.42 -17.35
CA ILE A 13 18.90 19.24 -18.76
C ILE A 13 20.00 20.24 -19.14
N TRP A 14 19.86 21.51 -18.74
CA TRP A 14 20.87 22.54 -18.99
C TRP A 14 22.20 22.19 -18.33
N ARG A 15 22.18 21.74 -17.07
CA ARG A 15 23.36 21.30 -16.34
C ARG A 15 23.99 20.04 -16.94
N ALA A 16 23.18 19.11 -17.47
CA ALA A 16 23.68 17.94 -18.20
C ALA A 16 24.40 18.33 -19.50
N ARG A 17 23.86 19.32 -20.23
CA ARG A 17 24.51 19.87 -21.44
C ARG A 17 25.79 20.63 -21.12
N ALA A 18 25.81 21.41 -20.04
CA ALA A 18 26.99 22.16 -19.60
C ALA A 18 28.15 21.24 -19.14
N GLU A 19 27.84 20.02 -18.68
CA GLU A 19 28.83 19.02 -18.26
C GLU A 19 29.16 17.98 -19.36
N GLU A 20 28.67 18.15 -20.60
CA GLU A 20 28.84 17.23 -21.75
C GLU A 20 28.46 15.75 -21.50
N ARG A 21 27.64 15.51 -20.47
CA ARG A 21 27.20 14.16 -20.08
C ARG A 21 25.71 14.01 -20.35
N PRO A 22 25.31 13.35 -21.46
CA PRO A 22 23.91 13.27 -21.84
C PRO A 22 23.08 12.47 -20.82
N PRO A 23 21.81 12.84 -20.59
CA PRO A 23 20.92 12.11 -19.69
C PRO A 23 20.62 10.72 -20.25
N ALA A 24 20.38 9.75 -19.37
CA ALA A 24 19.90 8.43 -19.76
C ALA A 24 18.49 8.57 -20.37
N LEU A 25 18.37 8.39 -21.70
CA LEU A 25 17.10 8.52 -22.42
C LEU A 25 15.98 7.63 -21.82
N ALA A 26 16.36 6.48 -21.28
CA ALA A 26 15.47 5.53 -20.65
C ALA A 26 14.86 5.99 -19.31
N ASN A 27 15.35 7.08 -18.69
CA ASN A 27 14.80 7.63 -17.44
C ASN A 27 13.98 8.91 -17.67
N LEU A 28 13.96 9.46 -18.90
CA LEU A 28 13.21 10.68 -19.22
C LEU A 28 11.70 10.56 -19.01
N TRP A 29 11.15 9.35 -19.06
CA TRP A 29 9.73 9.10 -18.79
C TRP A 29 9.32 9.49 -17.35
N LEU A 30 10.23 9.43 -16.37
CA LEU A 30 9.94 9.88 -15.01
C LEU A 30 9.72 11.39 -14.94
N GLY A 31 10.52 12.15 -15.70
CA GLY A 31 10.33 13.60 -15.85
C GLY A 31 9.00 13.92 -16.53
N ALA A 32 8.65 13.17 -17.59
CA ALA A 32 7.36 13.30 -18.26
C ALA A 32 6.18 12.94 -17.33
N ALA A 33 6.31 11.87 -16.53
CA ALA A 33 5.31 11.48 -15.54
C ALA A 33 5.18 12.54 -14.43
N ALA A 34 6.28 13.08 -13.91
CA ALA A 34 6.25 14.16 -12.92
C ALA A 34 5.54 15.40 -13.47
N LEU A 35 5.80 15.74 -14.73
CA LEU A 35 5.14 16.85 -15.41
C LEU A 35 3.63 16.59 -15.62
N LEU A 36 3.24 15.36 -15.96
CA LEU A 36 1.84 14.95 -16.03
C LEU A 36 1.14 15.14 -14.69
N PHE A 37 1.69 14.64 -13.58
CA PHE A 37 1.08 14.81 -12.26
C PHE A 37 1.06 16.27 -11.80
N ALA A 38 2.10 17.05 -12.13
CA ALA A 38 2.11 18.49 -11.86
C ALA A 38 1.03 19.24 -12.65
N LEU A 39 0.73 18.81 -13.88
CA LEU A 39 -0.38 19.33 -14.67
C LEU A 39 -1.73 18.91 -14.08
N LEU A 40 -1.87 17.66 -13.62
CA LEU A 40 -3.09 17.19 -12.96
C LEU A 40 -3.43 17.96 -11.68
N VAL A 41 -2.42 18.45 -10.93
CA VAL A 41 -2.62 19.39 -9.80
C VAL A 41 -3.21 20.72 -10.25
N ALA A 42 -2.85 21.21 -11.44
CA ALA A 42 -3.43 22.44 -11.99
C ALA A 42 -4.85 22.20 -12.53
N VAL A 43 -5.14 20.99 -13.00
CA VAL A 43 -6.43 20.62 -13.59
C VAL A 43 -7.49 20.30 -12.54
N ARG A 44 -7.15 19.54 -11.50
CA ARG A 44 -8.10 19.05 -10.49
C ARG A 44 -8.08 19.89 -9.23
N ALA A 45 -9.27 20.21 -8.71
CA ALA A 45 -9.46 20.96 -7.47
C ALA A 45 -9.71 20.07 -6.24
N ASN A 46 -9.95 18.76 -6.43
CA ASN A 46 -10.14 17.83 -5.32
C ASN A 46 -8.88 17.74 -4.43
N MET A 47 -9.04 18.02 -3.12
CA MET A 47 -7.94 18.07 -2.16
C MET A 47 -7.20 16.73 -2.01
N ALA A 48 -7.93 15.60 -1.97
CA ALA A 48 -7.33 14.29 -1.80
C ALA A 48 -6.51 13.88 -3.04
N LEU A 49 -7.04 14.09 -4.24
CA LEU A 49 -6.30 13.85 -5.49
C LEU A 49 -5.09 14.78 -5.61
N THR A 50 -5.24 16.05 -5.24
CA THR A 50 -4.14 17.02 -5.26
C THR A 50 -3.00 16.60 -4.34
N ALA A 51 -3.31 16.17 -3.11
CA ALA A 51 -2.32 15.66 -2.17
C ALA A 51 -1.59 14.41 -2.72
N LEU A 52 -2.34 13.45 -3.27
CA LEU A 52 -1.75 12.25 -3.87
C LEU A 52 -0.87 12.59 -5.09
N ASN A 53 -1.31 13.50 -5.96
CA ASN A 53 -0.54 13.96 -7.11
C ASN A 53 0.75 14.70 -6.68
N LEU A 54 0.70 15.47 -5.59
CA LEU A 54 1.87 16.15 -5.04
C LEU A 54 2.89 15.13 -4.50
N CYS A 55 2.43 14.13 -3.74
CA CYS A 55 3.26 13.04 -3.27
C CYS A 55 3.88 12.26 -4.44
N ALA A 56 3.09 11.94 -5.47
CA ALA A 56 3.58 11.26 -6.67
C ALA A 56 4.62 12.10 -7.42
N CYS A 57 4.38 13.41 -7.59
CA CYS A 57 5.31 14.34 -8.22
C CYS A 57 6.62 14.44 -7.43
N ALA A 58 6.54 14.58 -6.11
CA ALA A 58 7.73 14.63 -5.25
C ALA A 58 8.55 13.33 -5.34
N ALA A 59 7.88 12.17 -5.27
CA ALA A 59 8.54 10.87 -5.41
C ALA A 59 9.19 10.69 -6.80
N LEU A 60 8.50 11.10 -7.88
CA LEU A 60 9.03 11.03 -9.24
C LEU A 60 10.21 11.96 -9.45
N LEU A 61 10.17 13.19 -8.94
CA LEU A 61 11.28 14.13 -9.01
C LEU A 61 12.48 13.67 -8.20
N PHE A 62 12.24 13.10 -7.01
CA PHE A 62 13.28 12.50 -6.19
C PHE A 62 13.94 11.31 -6.91
N LEU A 63 13.14 10.39 -7.46
CA LEU A 63 13.64 9.27 -8.26
C LEU A 63 14.39 9.76 -9.50
N GLN A 64 13.89 10.78 -10.19
CA GLN A 64 14.55 11.38 -11.35
C GLN A 64 15.90 11.97 -10.95
N ALA A 65 15.98 12.70 -9.82
CA ALA A 65 17.23 13.26 -9.33
C ALA A 65 18.27 12.16 -8.97
N MET A 66 17.83 11.05 -8.36
CA MET A 66 18.71 9.92 -8.05
C MET A 66 19.14 9.10 -9.28
N SER A 67 18.30 9.05 -10.31
CA SER A 67 18.49 8.21 -11.50
C SER A 67 18.99 8.99 -12.73
N PHE A 68 19.17 10.31 -12.61
CA PHE A 68 19.49 11.19 -13.72
C PHE A 68 20.81 10.85 -14.44
N ARG A 69 21.77 10.25 -13.71
CA ARG A 69 23.13 9.95 -14.18
C ARG A 69 23.52 8.47 -14.05
N SER A 70 22.59 7.58 -13.66
CA SER A 70 22.85 6.15 -13.46
C SER A 70 22.21 5.30 -14.57
N GLU A 71 22.53 4.00 -14.60
CA GLU A 71 21.92 3.04 -15.52
C GLU A 71 20.37 3.13 -15.51
N PRO A 72 19.68 2.74 -16.61
CA PRO A 72 18.22 2.74 -16.65
C PRO A 72 17.60 2.11 -15.40
N ILE A 73 16.53 2.68 -14.85
CA ILE A 73 15.87 2.15 -13.64
C ILE A 73 15.37 0.71 -13.83
N GLY A 74 15.10 0.32 -15.09
CA GLY A 74 14.81 -1.07 -15.45
C GLY A 74 16.02 -2.03 -15.38
N ALA A 75 17.25 -1.50 -15.35
CA ALA A 75 18.50 -2.24 -15.18
C ALA A 75 19.03 -2.17 -13.74
N LEU A 76 18.73 -1.11 -13.00
CA LEU A 76 19.09 -0.99 -11.59
C LEU A 76 18.38 -2.06 -10.73
N SER A 77 19.17 -2.76 -9.93
CA SER A 77 18.68 -3.68 -8.91
C SER A 77 17.84 -2.90 -7.90
N THR A 78 16.58 -3.29 -7.70
CA THR A 78 15.73 -2.74 -6.63
C THR A 78 16.42 -2.82 -5.26
N GLY A 79 17.36 -3.75 -5.11
CA GLY A 79 18.22 -3.92 -3.95
C GLY A 79 19.46 -3.01 -3.89
N GLN A 80 19.51 -1.83 -4.53
CA GLN A 80 20.55 -0.82 -4.23
C GLN A 80 19.94 0.51 -3.75
N LEU A 81 18.75 0.87 -4.22
CA LEU A 81 18.06 2.11 -3.82
C LEU A 81 17.21 1.93 -2.55
N LEU A 82 16.46 0.83 -2.47
CA LEU A 82 15.80 0.42 -1.21
C LEU A 82 16.83 -0.12 -0.21
N VAL A 83 17.88 -0.80 -0.65
CA VAL A 83 18.93 -1.30 0.24
C VAL A 83 19.73 -0.17 0.90
N ARG A 84 20.14 0.91 0.20
CA ARG A 84 20.91 1.99 0.85
C ARG A 84 20.09 2.94 1.75
N GLY A 85 18.78 3.05 1.56
CA GLY A 85 17.90 3.88 2.42
C GLY A 85 17.12 3.08 3.46
N LEU A 86 16.73 1.84 3.13
CA LEU A 86 16.00 0.93 4.01
C LEU A 86 16.96 0.06 4.83
N LEU A 87 18.18 -0.28 4.41
CA LEU A 87 19.15 -0.97 5.29
C LEU A 87 19.74 -0.03 6.33
N THR A 88 20.00 1.25 6.05
CA THR A 88 20.39 2.21 7.12
C THR A 88 19.30 2.41 8.17
N SER A 89 18.05 2.09 7.84
CA SER A 89 16.87 2.24 8.71
C SER A 89 16.40 0.91 9.34
N LEU A 90 16.61 -0.23 8.67
CA LEU A 90 16.21 -1.58 9.13
C LEU A 90 17.38 -2.42 9.70
N GLU A 91 18.65 -2.12 9.37
CA GLU A 91 19.81 -2.74 10.04
C GLU A 91 19.82 -2.43 11.54
N MET A 92 19.14 -1.36 11.99
CA MET A 92 18.99 -1.01 13.39
C MET A 92 17.94 -1.84 14.15
N ILE A 93 17.00 -2.52 13.48
CA ILE A 93 15.86 -3.16 14.16
C ILE A 93 16.06 -4.66 14.41
N PHE A 94 16.77 -5.39 13.53
CA PHE A 94 16.78 -6.87 13.57
C PHE A 94 18.16 -7.55 13.70
N LEU A 95 19.24 -6.79 13.78
CA LEU A 95 20.60 -7.34 13.92
C LEU A 95 20.92 -8.00 15.30
N PRO A 96 20.30 -7.65 16.43
CA PRO A 96 20.65 -8.27 17.73
C PRO A 96 20.19 -9.72 17.90
N ALA A 97 19.19 -10.18 17.14
CA ALA A 97 18.62 -11.52 17.28
C ALA A 97 19.52 -12.63 16.68
N ALA A 98 20.33 -12.30 15.66
CA ALA A 98 21.28 -13.23 15.05
C ALA A 98 22.54 -13.43 15.90
N LEU A 99 22.94 -12.41 16.68
CA LEU A 99 24.13 -12.45 17.53
C LEU A 99 23.89 -13.21 18.85
N PHE A 100 22.65 -13.26 19.36
CA PHE A 100 22.28 -14.14 20.47
C PHE A 100 22.21 -15.63 20.07
N ALA A 101 21.93 -15.92 18.80
CA ALA A 101 21.91 -17.29 18.28
C ALA A 101 23.33 -17.89 18.13
N ASP A 102 24.33 -17.05 17.87
CA ASP A 102 25.74 -17.46 17.79
C ASP A 102 26.33 -17.69 19.19
N ALA A 103 25.88 -16.93 20.20
CA ALA A 103 26.20 -17.18 21.60
C ALA A 103 25.54 -18.45 22.18
N ALA A 104 24.35 -18.83 21.68
CA ALA A 104 23.68 -20.09 22.05
C ALA A 104 24.27 -21.33 21.37
N SER A 105 25.08 -21.17 20.32
CA SER A 105 25.73 -22.27 19.59
C SER A 105 26.90 -22.92 20.33
N ARG A 106 27.27 -22.37 21.50
CA ARG A 106 28.36 -22.88 22.36
C ARG A 106 27.89 -23.72 23.54
N LEU A 107 26.62 -24.11 23.56
CA LEU A 107 26.11 -25.07 24.55
C LEU A 107 26.22 -26.50 24.01
N PRO A 108 26.91 -27.42 24.70
CA PRO A 108 26.95 -28.82 24.30
C PRO A 108 25.64 -29.49 24.70
N ALA A 109 24.90 -30.04 23.72
CA ALA A 109 23.81 -30.98 23.99
C ALA A 109 23.64 -31.94 22.81
N GLY A 110 23.86 -33.23 23.07
CA GLY A 110 23.84 -34.31 22.09
C GLY A 110 22.45 -34.82 21.70
N GLY A 111 22.44 -35.67 20.66
CA GLY A 111 21.31 -36.53 20.25
C GLY A 111 20.83 -36.30 18.81
N GLU A 112 21.14 -37.23 17.90
CA GLU A 112 20.94 -37.12 16.43
C GLU A 112 19.48 -37.00 15.95
N ARG A 113 18.47 -37.14 16.82
CA ARG A 113 17.03 -36.93 16.47
C ARG A 113 16.51 -35.51 16.70
N ILE A 114 17.14 -34.70 17.55
CA ILE A 114 16.70 -33.34 17.90
C ILE A 114 17.10 -32.32 16.82
N ARG A 115 18.10 -32.65 15.99
CA ARG A 115 18.64 -31.80 14.92
C ARG A 115 17.68 -31.62 13.72
N ALA A 116 16.73 -32.53 13.54
CA ALA A 116 15.76 -32.48 12.44
C ALA A 116 14.53 -31.60 12.75
N LEU A 117 14.16 -31.42 14.03
CA LEU A 117 12.98 -30.65 14.46
C LEU A 117 13.30 -29.21 14.89
N ALA A 118 14.57 -28.90 15.19
CA ALA A 118 15.00 -27.55 15.59
C ALA A 118 14.64 -26.42 14.59
N PRO A 119 14.68 -26.62 13.25
CA PRO A 119 14.26 -25.59 12.30
C PRO A 119 12.74 -25.33 12.31
N VAL A 120 11.93 -26.37 12.57
CA VAL A 120 10.47 -26.23 12.66
C VAL A 120 10.10 -25.46 13.92
N GLY A 121 10.74 -25.76 15.06
CA GLY A 121 10.53 -25.00 16.31
C GLY A 121 10.87 -23.51 16.16
N ARG A 122 11.97 -23.17 15.48
CA ARG A 122 12.31 -21.77 15.17
C ARG A 122 11.29 -21.10 14.23
N GLY A 123 10.84 -21.83 13.22
CA GLY A 123 9.76 -21.37 12.32
C GLY A 123 8.47 -21.06 13.08
N VAL A 124 8.07 -21.90 14.04
CA VAL A 124 6.87 -21.69 14.87
C VAL A 124 7.01 -20.44 15.76
N VAL A 125 8.18 -20.23 16.38
CA VAL A 125 8.42 -19.03 17.20
C VAL A 125 8.38 -17.75 16.35
N LEU A 126 8.91 -17.79 15.12
CA LEU A 126 8.80 -16.68 14.17
C LEU A 126 7.37 -16.46 13.66
N ALA A 127 6.60 -17.54 13.51
CA ALA A 127 5.20 -17.48 13.07
C ALA A 127 4.28 -16.93 14.17
N ALA A 128 4.55 -17.21 15.45
CA ALA A 128 3.69 -16.85 16.57
C ALA A 128 3.25 -15.37 16.59
N PRO A 129 4.13 -14.35 16.51
CA PRO A 129 3.69 -12.96 16.51
C PRO A 129 2.87 -12.60 15.26
N VAL A 130 3.21 -13.19 14.11
CA VAL A 130 2.50 -12.98 12.84
C VAL A 130 1.09 -13.58 12.92
N LEU A 131 0.97 -14.81 13.42
CA LEU A 131 -0.29 -15.51 13.62
C LEU A 131 -1.18 -14.82 14.65
N ALA A 132 -0.61 -14.38 15.77
CA ALA A 132 -1.36 -13.62 16.78
C ALA A 132 -1.95 -12.35 16.16
N THR A 133 -1.14 -11.58 15.43
CA THR A 133 -1.59 -10.35 14.77
C THR A 133 -2.71 -10.62 13.77
N PHE A 134 -2.53 -11.60 12.88
CA PHE A 134 -3.57 -11.94 11.90
C PHE A 134 -4.83 -12.51 12.55
N THR A 135 -4.71 -13.33 13.58
CA THR A 135 -5.86 -13.90 14.30
C THR A 135 -6.69 -12.80 14.96
N LEU A 136 -6.03 -11.82 15.58
CA LEU A 136 -6.71 -10.66 16.19
C LEU A 136 -7.41 -9.79 15.15
N LEU A 137 -6.76 -9.50 14.02
CA LEU A 137 -7.39 -8.74 12.94
C LEU A 137 -8.59 -9.49 12.34
N LEU A 138 -8.45 -10.79 12.09
CA LEU A 138 -9.52 -11.62 11.54
C LEU A 138 -10.68 -11.80 12.54
N ALA A 139 -10.40 -11.90 13.84
CA ALA A 139 -11.43 -11.92 14.88
C ALA A 139 -12.12 -10.55 15.04
N GLY A 140 -11.39 -9.45 14.86
CA GLY A 140 -12.00 -8.13 14.74
C GLY A 140 -12.90 -8.01 13.50
N ALA A 141 -12.52 -8.71 12.43
CA ALA A 141 -13.23 -8.63 11.16
C ALA A 141 -14.53 -9.42 11.08
N ASP A 142 -14.62 -10.52 11.80
CA ASP A 142 -15.78 -11.40 11.74
C ASP A 142 -16.11 -11.96 13.13
N SER A 143 -17.32 -11.66 13.61
CA SER A 143 -17.78 -12.07 14.94
C SER A 143 -17.94 -13.58 15.09
N VAL A 144 -18.21 -14.30 13.99
CA VAL A 144 -18.33 -15.77 14.02
C VAL A 144 -16.94 -16.39 14.12
N PHE A 145 -15.97 -15.87 13.35
CA PHE A 145 -14.59 -16.29 13.52
C PHE A 145 -14.07 -15.97 14.93
N ALA A 146 -14.43 -14.81 15.49
CA ALA A 146 -14.09 -14.45 16.87
C ALA A 146 -14.62 -15.46 17.91
N SER A 147 -15.86 -15.95 17.74
CA SER A 147 -16.43 -16.93 18.66
C SER A 147 -15.76 -18.30 18.55
N PHE A 148 -15.35 -18.73 17.35
CA PHE A 148 -14.51 -19.92 17.18
C PHE A 148 -13.14 -19.76 17.83
N VAL A 149 -12.48 -18.62 17.64
CA VAL A 149 -11.20 -18.32 18.30
C VAL A 149 -11.36 -18.34 19.82
N ALA A 150 -12.41 -17.73 20.36
CA ALA A 150 -12.68 -17.75 21.80
C ALA A 150 -12.96 -19.17 22.32
N ALA A 151 -13.66 -20.02 21.55
CA ALA A 151 -13.92 -21.41 21.92
C ALA A 151 -12.63 -22.27 21.92
N VAL A 152 -11.72 -22.04 20.96
CA VAL A 152 -10.43 -22.73 20.88
C VAL A 152 -9.43 -22.22 21.92
N LEU A 153 -9.42 -20.92 22.18
CA LEU A 153 -8.54 -20.26 23.15
C LEU A 153 -9.13 -20.23 24.57
N ASN A 154 -10.14 -21.05 24.89
CA ASN A 154 -10.76 -21.15 26.21
C ASN A 154 -9.83 -21.84 27.25
N ILE A 155 -8.58 -21.40 27.30
CA ILE A 155 -7.62 -21.60 28.37
C ILE A 155 -7.68 -20.27 29.14
N GLN A 156 -8.12 -20.32 30.40
CA GLN A 156 -8.19 -19.16 31.29
C GLN A 156 -6.79 -18.55 31.48
N LEU A 157 -6.43 -17.60 30.62
CA LEU A 157 -5.23 -16.79 30.81
C LEU A 157 -5.56 -15.70 31.84
N PRO A 158 -4.84 -15.61 32.98
CA PRO A 158 -5.17 -14.73 34.09
C PRO A 158 -4.85 -13.24 33.83
N PHE A 159 -4.76 -12.81 32.57
CA PHE A 159 -4.37 -11.45 32.19
C PHE A 159 -5.09 -10.98 30.94
N ASP A 160 -5.35 -9.68 30.88
CA ASP A 160 -6.00 -9.02 29.75
C ASP A 160 -5.04 -8.99 28.55
N ALA A 161 -5.22 -9.95 27.63
CA ALA A 161 -4.27 -10.24 26.56
C ALA A 161 -4.06 -9.04 25.61
N ALA A 162 -5.05 -8.17 25.47
CA ALA A 162 -4.96 -6.98 24.61
C ALA A 162 -4.06 -5.88 25.21
N GLU A 163 -4.14 -5.65 26.52
CA GLU A 163 -3.40 -4.58 27.20
C GLU A 163 -1.93 -4.96 27.42
N VAL A 164 -1.68 -6.23 27.78
CA VAL A 164 -0.33 -6.77 27.94
C VAL A 164 0.39 -6.81 26.58
N LEU A 165 -0.28 -7.24 25.51
CA LEU A 165 0.33 -7.31 24.18
C LEU A 165 0.60 -5.92 23.59
N GLY A 166 -0.28 -4.93 23.81
CA GLY A 166 -0.05 -3.54 23.43
C GLY A 166 1.19 -2.95 24.10
N HIS A 167 1.37 -3.21 25.40
CA HIS A 167 2.58 -2.84 26.14
C HIS A 167 3.83 -3.57 25.64
N TRP A 168 3.77 -4.87 25.36
CA TRP A 168 4.93 -5.63 24.85
C TRP A 168 5.33 -5.23 23.42
N LEU A 169 4.37 -4.92 22.54
CA LEU A 169 4.64 -4.41 21.19
C LEU A 169 5.28 -3.01 21.22
N PHE A 170 4.73 -2.11 22.03
CA PHE A 170 5.22 -0.74 22.13
C PHE A 170 6.58 -0.67 22.83
N VAL A 171 6.73 -1.32 23.99
CA VAL A 171 7.98 -1.36 24.76
C VAL A 171 9.05 -2.17 24.03
N GLY A 172 8.67 -3.24 23.32
CA GLY A 172 9.58 -4.04 22.49
C GLY A 172 10.09 -3.30 21.26
N ALA A 173 9.21 -2.60 20.54
CA ALA A 173 9.60 -1.75 19.41
C ALA A 173 10.49 -0.58 19.85
N PHE A 174 10.16 0.06 20.98
CA PHE A 174 10.90 1.20 21.51
C PHE A 174 12.27 0.80 22.08
N ARG A 175 12.36 -0.28 22.88
CA ARG A 175 13.65 -0.81 23.37
C ARG A 175 14.54 -1.35 22.24
N GLY A 176 13.95 -1.96 21.22
CA GLY A 176 14.66 -2.46 20.03
C GLY A 176 15.31 -1.34 19.21
N ALA A 177 14.57 -0.24 19.00
CA ALA A 177 15.07 0.93 18.26
C ALA A 177 16.23 1.64 19.00
N CYS A 178 16.12 1.81 20.32
CA CYS A 178 17.13 2.52 21.12
C CYS A 178 18.42 1.72 21.35
N ALA A 179 18.34 0.40 21.54
CA ALA A 179 19.53 -0.44 21.75
C ALA A 179 20.32 -0.72 20.46
N GLY A 180 19.64 -0.82 19.30
CA GLY A 180 20.27 -1.03 17.99
C GLY A 180 21.02 0.18 17.47
N GLY A 181 20.56 1.40 17.80
CA GLY A 181 21.24 2.65 17.45
C GLY A 181 22.62 2.83 18.12
N MET A 182 22.79 2.28 19.32
CA MET A 182 23.97 2.53 20.16
C MET A 182 25.12 1.52 19.90
N LEU A 183 24.81 0.31 19.44
CA LEU A 183 25.81 -0.74 19.13
C LEU A 183 26.44 -0.61 17.74
N VAL A 184 25.72 -0.06 16.76
CA VAL A 184 26.25 0.23 15.42
C VAL A 184 27.23 1.41 15.45
N ALA A 185 27.06 2.33 16.41
CA ALA A 185 27.97 3.45 16.63
C ALA A 185 29.33 3.05 17.25
N LEU A 186 29.46 1.83 17.78
CA LEU A 186 30.63 1.36 18.54
C LEU A 186 31.42 0.21 17.85
N HIS A 187 31.04 -0.22 16.64
CA HIS A 187 31.74 -1.27 15.91
C HIS A 187 32.54 -0.69 14.75
N ASP A 188 33.87 -0.59 14.90
CA ASP A 188 34.77 -0.20 13.83
C ASP A 188 34.71 -1.22 12.69
N ARG A 189 34.23 -0.78 11.53
CA ARG A 189 34.35 -1.56 10.30
C ARG A 189 35.80 -1.44 9.82
N PRO A 190 36.52 -2.53 9.53
CA PRO A 190 37.77 -2.41 8.80
C PRO A 190 37.44 -1.78 7.44
N ALA A 191 38.11 -0.66 7.14
CA ALA A 191 38.02 -0.03 5.84
C ALA A 191 38.38 -1.06 4.76
N PRO A 192 37.68 -1.08 3.60
CA PRO A 192 38.08 -1.93 2.50
C PRO A 192 39.51 -1.56 2.11
N SER A 193 40.45 -2.49 2.25
CA SER A 193 41.81 -2.36 1.74
C SER A 193 41.73 -2.10 0.24
N TYR A 194 42.06 -0.89 -0.17
CA TYR A 194 42.23 -0.50 -1.57
C TYR A 194 43.62 -0.98 -2.06
N GLU A 195 43.92 -2.26 -1.93
CA GLU A 195 45.13 -2.81 -2.51
C GLU A 195 44.86 -3.12 -4.00
N GLU A 196 45.41 -2.23 -4.82
CA GLU A 196 45.62 -2.29 -6.26
C GLU A 196 44.36 -2.28 -7.15
N LEU A 197 43.89 -1.07 -7.45
CA LEU A 197 43.21 -0.79 -8.72
C LEU A 197 44.15 -1.24 -9.86
N PRO A 198 43.77 -2.20 -10.72
CA PRO A 198 44.55 -2.47 -11.92
C PRO A 198 44.51 -1.23 -12.81
N ALA A 199 45.65 -0.87 -13.38
CA ALA A 199 45.81 0.25 -14.30
C ALA A 199 44.73 0.23 -15.41
N GLU A 200 44.33 1.44 -15.83
CA GLU A 200 43.39 1.69 -16.93
C GLU A 200 43.61 0.72 -18.11
N GLY A 201 42.59 -0.09 -18.41
CA GLY A 201 42.57 -0.91 -19.63
C GLY A 201 42.04 -2.34 -19.51
N VAL A 202 41.82 -2.88 -18.31
CA VAL A 202 41.32 -4.27 -18.16
C VAL A 202 39.82 -4.29 -17.89
N THR A 203 39.00 -4.52 -18.92
CA THR A 203 37.57 -4.81 -18.77
C THR A 203 37.38 -6.24 -18.25
N ARG A 204 37.50 -6.45 -16.94
CA ARG A 204 36.89 -7.62 -16.31
C ARG A 204 35.41 -7.32 -16.08
N PRO A 205 34.47 -8.10 -16.65
CA PRO A 205 33.06 -7.92 -16.33
C PRO A 205 32.89 -8.22 -14.84
N LEU A 206 32.52 -7.20 -14.06
CA LEU A 206 32.09 -7.34 -12.67
C LEU A 206 31.02 -8.43 -12.63
N ARG A 207 31.39 -9.62 -12.14
CA ARG A 207 30.48 -10.75 -12.03
C ARG A 207 29.38 -10.33 -11.07
N ALA A 208 28.17 -10.17 -11.58
CA ALA A 208 26.93 -10.01 -10.82
C ALA A 208 26.68 -11.12 -9.77
N ALA A 209 27.58 -12.12 -9.67
CA ALA A 209 27.65 -13.12 -8.62
C ALA A 209 28.23 -12.58 -7.29
N GLU A 210 29.15 -11.61 -7.33
CA GLU A 210 29.79 -11.05 -6.12
C GLU A 210 28.85 -10.09 -5.36
N LEU A 211 27.98 -9.37 -6.07
CA LEU A 211 26.91 -8.55 -5.47
C LEU A 211 25.74 -9.38 -4.89
N ARG A 212 25.71 -10.70 -5.13
CA ARG A 212 24.69 -11.62 -4.60
C ARG A 212 25.15 -12.34 -3.33
N GLY A 213 26.39 -12.15 -2.91
CA GLY A 213 26.99 -12.80 -1.75
C GLY A 213 26.67 -12.09 -0.45
N GLY A 214 26.10 -12.83 0.50
CA GLY A 214 26.36 -12.58 1.92
C GLY A 214 25.29 -11.82 2.70
N TRP A 215 24.07 -12.35 2.77
CA TRP A 215 23.28 -12.52 4.01
C TRP A 215 21.83 -12.90 3.67
N ARG A 216 21.49 -14.17 3.84
CA ARG A 216 20.10 -14.65 3.86
C ARG A 216 19.92 -15.44 5.16
N PRO A 217 19.29 -14.87 6.19
CA PRO A 217 19.32 -15.43 7.54
C PRO A 217 18.33 -16.59 7.75
N ILE A 218 17.28 -16.71 6.92
CA ILE A 218 16.17 -17.65 7.13
C ILE A 218 16.31 -18.88 6.22
N GLY A 219 16.19 -20.06 6.82
CA GLY A 219 16.16 -21.33 6.11
C GLY A 219 14.84 -21.55 5.37
N ALA A 220 14.86 -22.28 4.24
CA ALA A 220 13.65 -22.59 3.46
C ALA A 220 12.53 -23.25 4.28
N ILE A 221 12.91 -24.04 5.29
CA ILE A 221 11.96 -24.77 6.16
C ILE A 221 11.26 -23.78 7.11
N GLU A 222 11.99 -22.87 7.73
CA GLU A 222 11.44 -21.85 8.64
C GLU A 222 10.43 -20.96 7.92
N ALA A 223 10.80 -20.45 6.73
CA ALA A 223 9.92 -19.63 5.90
C ALA A 223 8.66 -20.39 5.46
N LEU A 224 8.81 -21.68 5.11
CA LEU A 224 7.67 -22.53 4.73
C LEU A 224 6.75 -22.79 5.93
N THR A 225 7.29 -23.01 7.12
CA THR A 225 6.49 -23.19 8.35
C THR A 225 5.64 -21.95 8.64
N VAL A 226 6.24 -20.75 8.56
CA VAL A 226 5.49 -19.49 8.74
C VAL A 226 4.36 -19.38 7.72
N LEU A 227 4.68 -19.63 6.44
CA LEU A 227 3.74 -19.46 5.34
C LEU A 227 2.58 -20.45 5.42
N VAL A 228 2.86 -21.73 5.66
CA VAL A 228 1.84 -22.77 5.83
C VAL A 228 0.98 -22.50 7.07
N ALA A 229 1.55 -22.03 8.17
CA ALA A 229 0.76 -21.72 9.36
C ALA A 229 -0.22 -20.56 9.10
N VAL A 230 0.21 -19.52 8.37
CA VAL A 230 -0.66 -18.42 7.96
C VAL A 230 -1.70 -18.88 6.93
N ASP A 231 -1.34 -19.75 5.99
CA ASP A 231 -2.28 -20.34 5.03
C ASP A 231 -3.36 -21.16 5.71
N VAL A 232 -3.02 -21.93 6.75
CA VAL A 232 -3.99 -22.67 7.56
C VAL A 232 -4.94 -21.72 8.28
N LEU A 233 -4.43 -20.64 8.86
CA LEU A 233 -5.25 -19.62 9.52
C LEU A 233 -6.23 -18.96 8.53
N PHE A 234 -5.72 -18.48 7.38
CA PHE A 234 -6.53 -17.83 6.35
C PHE A 234 -7.51 -18.80 5.68
N GLY A 235 -7.08 -20.03 5.43
CA GLY A 235 -7.93 -21.10 4.90
C GLY A 235 -9.06 -21.43 5.87
N GLY A 236 -8.78 -21.54 7.17
CA GLY A 236 -9.80 -21.73 8.21
C GLY A 236 -10.80 -20.57 8.25
N PHE A 237 -10.32 -19.33 8.22
CA PHE A 237 -11.17 -18.14 8.14
C PHE A 237 -12.06 -18.13 6.88
N MET A 238 -11.47 -18.40 5.71
CA MET A 238 -12.21 -18.47 4.44
C MET A 238 -13.25 -19.60 4.44
N LEU A 239 -12.95 -20.74 5.08
CA LEU A 239 -13.90 -21.85 5.22
C LEU A 239 -15.11 -21.44 6.07
N VAL A 240 -14.88 -20.73 7.18
CA VAL A 240 -15.97 -20.15 7.99
C VAL A 240 -16.83 -19.20 7.16
N GLN A 241 -16.20 -18.31 6.38
CA GLN A 241 -16.93 -17.39 5.48
C GLN A 241 -17.71 -18.13 4.39
N ALA A 242 -17.15 -19.17 3.81
CA ALA A 242 -17.80 -19.96 2.76
C ALA A 242 -18.98 -20.78 3.33
N ALA A 243 -18.79 -21.42 4.49
CA ALA A 243 -19.85 -22.15 5.18
C ALA A 243 -21.05 -21.25 5.51
N TYR A 244 -20.78 -19.98 5.82
CA TYR A 244 -21.82 -18.97 5.98
C TYR A 244 -22.56 -18.67 4.67
N LEU A 245 -21.82 -18.37 3.60
CA LEU A 245 -22.39 -17.97 2.31
C LEU A 245 -23.26 -19.07 1.68
N PHE A 246 -22.85 -20.35 1.82
CA PHE A 246 -23.57 -21.50 1.25
C PHE A 246 -24.49 -22.21 2.25
N GLY A 247 -24.36 -21.95 3.55
CA GLY A 247 -25.12 -22.61 4.62
C GLY A 247 -26.50 -22.03 4.90
N GLY A 248 -26.91 -20.98 4.17
CA GLY A 248 -28.26 -20.38 4.31
C GLY A 248 -28.56 -19.81 5.70
N LEU A 249 -27.53 -19.59 6.53
CA LEU A 249 -27.68 -18.90 7.80
C LEU A 249 -27.87 -17.42 7.48
N ASP A 250 -29.09 -16.92 7.60
CA ASP A 250 -29.38 -15.50 7.38
C ASP A 250 -28.73 -14.68 8.52
N THR A 251 -27.54 -14.08 8.30
CA THR A 251 -26.80 -13.33 9.33
C THR A 251 -27.64 -12.22 9.92
N LEU A 252 -28.50 -11.59 9.12
CA LEU A 252 -29.31 -10.48 9.59
C LEU A 252 -30.33 -10.90 10.65
N GLN A 253 -30.88 -12.11 10.55
CA GLN A 253 -31.86 -12.59 11.53
C GLN A 253 -31.23 -13.13 12.82
N ARG A 254 -30.02 -13.73 12.77
CA ARG A 254 -29.36 -14.27 13.97
C ARG A 254 -28.46 -13.31 14.73
N THR A 255 -27.89 -12.31 14.06
CA THR A 255 -26.95 -11.37 14.73
C THR A 255 -27.61 -10.08 15.19
N GLY A 256 -28.82 -9.76 14.72
CA GLY A 256 -29.49 -8.48 14.99
C GLY A 256 -28.73 -7.26 14.47
N MET A 257 -27.65 -7.45 13.70
CA MET A 257 -26.83 -6.36 13.17
C MET A 257 -27.55 -5.67 12.01
N THR A 258 -27.51 -4.34 12.01
CA THR A 258 -28.01 -3.57 10.87
C THR A 258 -27.13 -3.81 9.64
N TYR A 259 -27.69 -3.67 8.43
CA TYR A 259 -26.92 -3.78 7.18
C TYR A 259 -25.67 -2.87 7.15
N ALA A 260 -25.78 -1.66 7.72
CA ALA A 260 -24.65 -0.72 7.85
C ALA A 260 -23.51 -1.25 8.72
N GLU A 261 -23.87 -1.91 9.81
CA GLU A 261 -22.93 -2.40 10.81
C GLU A 261 -22.17 -3.62 10.29
N TYR A 262 -22.87 -4.55 9.64
CA TYR A 262 -22.25 -5.66 8.93
C TYR A 262 -21.29 -5.19 7.82
N ALA A 263 -21.66 -4.14 7.09
CA ALA A 263 -20.86 -3.64 5.98
C ALA A 263 -19.62 -2.82 6.39
N ARG A 264 -19.66 -2.16 7.56
CA ARG A 264 -18.53 -1.37 8.08
C ARG A 264 -17.57 -2.17 8.95
N ARG A 265 -18.05 -3.20 9.65
CA ARG A 265 -17.24 -4.01 10.56
C ARG A 265 -16.32 -4.96 9.78
N GLY A 266 -15.05 -4.96 10.14
CA GLY A 266 -14.06 -5.86 9.53
C GLY A 266 -13.49 -5.42 8.20
N PHE A 267 -13.99 -4.33 7.62
CA PHE A 267 -13.46 -3.82 6.37
C PHE A 267 -11.98 -3.41 6.49
N PHE A 268 -11.67 -2.58 7.48
CA PHE A 268 -10.32 -2.05 7.68
C PHE A 268 -9.35 -3.14 8.13
N GLU A 269 -9.84 -4.10 8.91
CA GLU A 269 -9.11 -5.25 9.38
C GLU A 269 -8.73 -6.16 8.21
N LEU A 270 -9.67 -6.51 7.31
CA LEU A 270 -9.38 -7.29 6.10
C LEU A 270 -8.40 -6.56 5.17
N LEU A 271 -8.52 -5.24 5.05
CA LEU A 271 -7.59 -4.44 4.27
C LEU A 271 -6.19 -4.44 4.89
N ALA A 272 -6.09 -4.32 6.21
CA ALA A 272 -4.83 -4.41 6.95
C ALA A 272 -4.19 -5.80 6.79
N VAL A 273 -4.98 -6.87 6.90
CA VAL A 273 -4.55 -8.25 6.66
C VAL A 273 -3.95 -8.39 5.27
N ALA A 274 -4.58 -7.84 4.23
CA ALA A 274 -4.07 -7.92 2.86
C ALA A 274 -2.75 -7.14 2.67
N CYS A 275 -2.64 -5.93 3.23
CA CYS A 275 -1.41 -5.13 3.20
C CYS A 275 -0.25 -5.81 3.95
N MET A 276 -0.51 -6.31 5.16
CA MET A 276 0.49 -7.03 5.96
C MET A 276 0.90 -8.33 5.30
N SER A 277 -0.03 -9.03 4.65
CA SER A 277 0.23 -10.25 3.87
C SER A 277 1.18 -9.98 2.71
N LEU A 278 0.95 -8.92 1.94
CA LEU A 278 1.85 -8.52 0.86
C LEU A 278 3.25 -8.19 1.40
N GLY A 279 3.34 -7.47 2.52
CA GLY A 279 4.59 -7.17 3.20
C GLY A 279 5.33 -8.43 3.66
N LEU A 280 4.62 -9.39 4.26
CA LEU A 280 5.17 -10.68 4.70
C LEU A 280 5.67 -11.50 3.51
N LEU A 281 4.88 -11.60 2.45
CA LEU A 281 5.25 -12.29 1.22
C LEU A 281 6.53 -11.69 0.61
N TRP A 282 6.60 -10.37 0.53
CA TRP A 282 7.78 -9.66 0.03
C TRP A 282 9.00 -9.89 0.92
N LEU A 283 8.86 -9.77 2.23
CA LEU A 283 9.93 -9.98 3.21
C LEU A 283 10.48 -11.41 3.16
N LEU A 284 9.59 -12.42 3.20
CA LEU A 284 9.99 -13.82 3.08
C LEU A 284 10.63 -14.10 1.73
N ALA A 285 10.15 -13.47 0.66
CA ALA A 285 10.75 -13.64 -0.66
C ALA A 285 12.19 -13.09 -0.74
N LEU A 286 12.52 -12.05 0.03
CA LEU A 286 13.86 -11.47 0.11
C LEU A 286 14.80 -12.29 1.03
N LEU A 287 14.32 -12.74 2.18
CA LEU A 287 15.16 -13.34 3.22
C LEU A 287 15.43 -14.84 3.02
N THR A 288 14.61 -15.54 2.23
CA THR A 288 14.65 -17.00 2.13
C THR A 288 15.75 -17.51 1.19
N ARG A 289 16.56 -18.47 1.66
CA ARG A 289 17.46 -19.28 0.79
C ARG A 289 16.67 -20.37 0.06
N ARG A 290 16.93 -20.56 -1.23
CA ARG A 290 16.15 -21.48 -2.11
C ARG A 290 17.08 -22.42 -2.87
N ASP A 291 17.81 -23.25 -2.13
CA ASP A 291 18.96 -24.00 -2.67
C ASP A 291 18.56 -25.27 -3.44
N THR A 292 17.32 -25.76 -3.27
CA THR A 292 16.84 -27.02 -3.89
C THR A 292 15.58 -26.78 -4.73
N PRO A 293 15.45 -27.36 -5.93
CA PRO A 293 14.27 -27.15 -6.80
C PRO A 293 12.95 -27.57 -6.12
N GLY A 294 12.95 -28.65 -5.35
CA GLY A 294 11.76 -29.08 -4.58
C GLY A 294 11.31 -28.06 -3.54
N ARG A 295 12.24 -27.53 -2.75
CA ARG A 295 11.98 -26.48 -1.74
C ARG A 295 11.48 -25.19 -2.38
N ARG A 296 12.04 -24.83 -3.53
CA ARG A 296 11.61 -23.66 -4.31
C ARG A 296 10.17 -23.80 -4.82
N ARG A 297 9.78 -24.99 -5.32
CA ARG A 297 8.39 -25.25 -5.74
C ARG A 297 7.43 -25.20 -4.56
N ALA A 298 7.78 -25.82 -3.43
CA ALA A 298 6.95 -25.79 -2.23
C ALA A 298 6.74 -24.35 -1.70
N PHE A 299 7.80 -23.55 -1.65
CA PHE A 299 7.72 -22.13 -1.27
C PHE A 299 6.82 -21.34 -2.23
N ASN A 300 7.02 -21.49 -3.55
CA ASN A 300 6.20 -20.80 -4.54
C ASN A 300 4.73 -21.24 -4.49
N ALA A 301 4.45 -22.52 -4.22
CA ALA A 301 3.10 -23.04 -4.07
C ALA A 301 2.39 -22.47 -2.84
N ALA A 302 3.09 -22.42 -1.69
CA ALA A 302 2.56 -21.80 -0.47
C ALA A 302 2.37 -20.28 -0.64
N CYS A 303 3.29 -19.57 -1.31
CA CYS A 303 3.04 -18.15 -1.65
C CYS A 303 1.83 -18.00 -2.58
N GLY A 304 1.67 -18.94 -3.52
CA GLY A 304 0.54 -19.06 -4.43
C GLY A 304 -0.78 -19.17 -3.68
N LEU A 305 -0.83 -20.11 -2.74
CA LEU A 305 -1.97 -20.35 -1.87
C LEU A 305 -2.29 -19.12 -1.02
N MET A 306 -1.31 -18.55 -0.33
CA MET A 306 -1.48 -17.34 0.46
C MET A 306 -2.04 -16.18 -0.37
N THR A 307 -1.48 -15.97 -1.57
CA THR A 307 -1.95 -14.92 -2.48
C THR A 307 -3.39 -15.16 -2.91
N ALA A 308 -3.76 -16.40 -3.25
CA ALA A 308 -5.13 -16.75 -3.61
C ALA A 308 -6.11 -16.53 -2.45
N LEU A 309 -5.73 -16.92 -1.23
CA LEU A 309 -6.52 -16.69 -0.02
C LEU A 309 -6.73 -15.19 0.23
N VAL A 310 -5.67 -14.39 0.15
CA VAL A 310 -5.75 -12.93 0.31
C VAL A 310 -6.61 -12.27 -0.77
N LEU A 311 -6.53 -12.74 -2.02
CA LEU A 311 -7.42 -12.28 -3.09
C LEU A 311 -8.89 -12.62 -2.79
N GLY A 312 -9.16 -13.80 -2.21
CA GLY A 312 -10.48 -14.17 -1.71
C GLY A 312 -10.98 -13.23 -0.60
N LEU A 313 -10.13 -12.89 0.36
CA LEU A 313 -10.43 -11.90 1.41
C LEU A 313 -10.75 -10.52 0.82
N LEU A 314 -9.95 -10.07 -0.15
CA LEU A 314 -10.19 -8.80 -0.84
C LEU A 314 -11.49 -8.82 -1.65
N ALA A 315 -11.81 -9.93 -2.31
CA ALA A 315 -13.07 -10.07 -3.04
C ALA A 315 -14.28 -9.99 -2.10
N SER A 316 -14.19 -10.65 -0.93
CA SER A 316 -15.21 -10.57 0.14
C SER A 316 -15.38 -9.13 0.65
N ALA A 317 -14.27 -8.43 0.95
CA ALA A 317 -14.29 -7.03 1.38
C ALA A 317 -14.84 -6.08 0.28
N PHE A 318 -14.50 -6.33 -0.98
CA PHE A 318 -14.97 -5.56 -2.13
C PHE A 318 -16.48 -5.69 -2.30
N GLN A 319 -17.02 -6.91 -2.20
CA GLN A 319 -18.46 -7.16 -2.26
C GLN A 319 -19.20 -6.46 -1.10
N ARG A 320 -18.68 -6.52 0.12
CA ARG A 320 -19.25 -5.80 1.28
C ARG A 320 -19.29 -4.29 1.03
N MET A 321 -18.23 -3.72 0.46
CA MET A 321 -18.17 -2.29 0.12
C MET A 321 -19.16 -1.90 -1.00
N LEU A 322 -19.38 -2.77 -2.00
CA LEU A 322 -20.39 -2.54 -3.04
C LEU A 322 -21.80 -2.55 -2.47
N LEU A 323 -22.12 -3.50 -1.59
CA LEU A 323 -23.41 -3.52 -0.90
C LEU A 323 -23.60 -2.26 -0.04
N TYR A 324 -22.54 -1.79 0.62
CA TYR A 324 -22.58 -0.55 1.38
C TYR A 324 -22.85 0.67 0.49
N GLN A 325 -22.26 0.72 -0.70
CA GLN A 325 -22.51 1.78 -1.68
C GLN A 325 -23.92 1.71 -2.26
N ALA A 326 -24.44 0.52 -2.52
CA ALA A 326 -25.80 0.35 -2.99
C ALA A 326 -26.84 0.87 -1.97
N ALA A 327 -26.59 0.65 -0.68
CA ALA A 327 -27.49 1.09 0.39
C ALA A 327 -27.35 2.59 0.75
N TYR A 328 -26.13 3.14 0.76
CA TYR A 328 -25.86 4.50 1.29
C TYR A 328 -25.31 5.48 0.24
N GLY A 329 -25.18 5.06 -1.02
CA GLY A 329 -24.68 5.89 -2.12
C GLY A 329 -23.17 5.97 -2.24
N PHE A 330 -22.72 6.81 -3.17
CA PHE A 330 -21.30 7.00 -3.45
C PHE A 330 -20.71 8.08 -2.55
N THR A 331 -19.51 7.83 -2.02
CA THR A 331 -18.70 8.82 -1.32
C THR A 331 -17.24 8.73 -1.77
N GLN A 332 -16.49 9.80 -1.57
CA GLN A 332 -15.06 9.88 -1.89
C GLN A 332 -14.26 8.75 -1.24
N LEU A 333 -14.46 8.51 0.07
CA LEU A 333 -13.78 7.45 0.80
C LEU A 333 -14.07 6.07 0.20
N ARG A 334 -15.33 5.79 -0.15
CA ARG A 334 -15.73 4.49 -0.71
C ARG A 334 -15.09 4.24 -2.09
N ILE A 335 -15.05 5.26 -2.97
CA ILE A 335 -14.41 5.15 -4.30
C ILE A 335 -12.90 4.95 -4.18
N TYR A 336 -12.22 5.75 -3.35
CA TYR A 336 -10.77 5.59 -3.15
C TYR A 336 -10.43 4.24 -2.56
N THR A 337 -11.25 3.76 -1.63
CA THR A 337 -11.07 2.45 -1.00
C THR A 337 -11.28 1.30 -1.99
N LEU A 338 -12.31 1.32 -2.84
CA LEU A 338 -12.48 0.34 -3.91
C LEU A 338 -11.29 0.35 -4.88
N SER A 339 -10.86 1.54 -5.29
CA SER A 339 -9.74 1.72 -6.23
C SER A 339 -8.43 1.19 -5.64
N PHE A 340 -8.21 1.44 -4.34
CA PHE A 340 -7.07 0.91 -3.60
C PHE A 340 -7.11 -0.62 -3.50
N MET A 341 -8.27 -1.23 -3.25
CA MET A 341 -8.41 -2.70 -3.23
C MET A 341 -8.11 -3.33 -4.59
N VAL A 342 -8.60 -2.73 -5.68
CA VAL A 342 -8.30 -3.20 -7.05
C VAL A 342 -6.80 -3.09 -7.33
N TRP A 343 -6.17 -1.97 -6.95
CA TRP A 343 -4.73 -1.81 -7.10
C TRP A 343 -3.94 -2.81 -6.25
N LEU A 344 -4.34 -3.05 -5.00
CA LEU A 344 -3.69 -4.02 -4.12
C LEU A 344 -3.79 -5.45 -4.67
N ALA A 345 -4.95 -5.83 -5.21
CA ALA A 345 -5.14 -7.11 -5.90
C ALA A 345 -4.22 -7.23 -7.13
N LEU A 346 -4.09 -6.17 -7.93
CA LEU A 346 -3.16 -6.12 -9.06
C LEU A 346 -1.70 -6.29 -8.60
N VAL A 347 -1.29 -5.63 -7.51
CA VAL A 347 0.06 -5.75 -6.96
C VAL A 347 0.35 -7.17 -6.46
N LEU A 348 -0.61 -7.83 -5.83
CA LEU A 348 -0.51 -9.25 -5.44
C LEU A 348 -0.33 -10.17 -6.65
N VAL A 349 -1.07 -9.93 -7.75
CA VAL A 349 -0.93 -10.69 -9.00
C VAL A 349 0.45 -10.43 -9.64
N LEU A 350 0.92 -9.18 -9.64
CA LEU A 350 2.25 -8.83 -10.13
C LEU A 350 3.36 -9.46 -9.28
N PHE A 351 3.18 -9.51 -7.95
CA PHE A 351 4.08 -10.21 -7.05
C PHE A 351 4.19 -11.70 -7.41
N MET A 352 3.04 -12.36 -7.59
CA MET A 352 2.98 -13.76 -7.99
C MET A 352 3.68 -14.00 -9.34
N ALA A 353 3.38 -13.15 -10.33
CA ALA A 353 4.02 -13.23 -11.65
C ALA A 353 5.54 -13.02 -11.57
N ALA A 354 6.00 -12.08 -10.74
CA ALA A 354 7.42 -11.81 -10.51
C ALA A 354 8.12 -12.99 -9.84
N LEU A 355 7.46 -13.64 -8.88
CA LEU A 355 7.97 -14.79 -8.16
C LEU A 355 8.06 -16.04 -9.07
N LEU A 356 7.03 -16.29 -9.87
CA LEU A 356 6.98 -17.44 -10.79
C LEU A 356 7.96 -17.29 -11.97
N ARG A 357 8.19 -16.05 -12.43
CA ARG A 357 9.11 -15.76 -13.55
C ARG A 357 10.56 -15.49 -13.12
N ASP A 358 10.87 -15.57 -11.82
CA ASP A 358 12.17 -15.15 -11.23
C ASP A 358 12.61 -13.74 -11.63
N ARG A 359 11.65 -12.85 -11.84
CA ARG A 359 11.88 -11.48 -12.32
C ARG A 359 11.41 -10.52 -11.22
N PRO A 360 12.19 -10.33 -10.13
CA PRO A 360 11.79 -9.45 -9.01
C PRO A 360 11.52 -8.01 -9.46
N ARG A 361 12.16 -7.58 -10.56
CA ARG A 361 11.91 -6.29 -11.21
C ARG A 361 10.47 -6.09 -11.65
N LEU A 362 9.78 -7.16 -12.06
CA LEU A 362 8.38 -7.09 -12.50
C LEU A 362 7.47 -6.63 -11.35
N PHE A 363 7.75 -7.07 -10.13
CA PHE A 363 6.99 -6.64 -8.95
C PHE A 363 7.29 -5.19 -8.59
N THR A 364 8.58 -4.81 -8.54
CA THR A 364 8.97 -3.50 -7.99
C THR A 364 8.72 -2.38 -8.99
N PHE A 365 9.11 -2.58 -10.24
CA PHE A 365 8.84 -1.62 -11.32
C PHE A 365 7.37 -1.66 -11.73
N GLY A 366 6.80 -2.86 -11.90
CA GLY A 366 5.40 -3.01 -12.26
C GLY A 366 4.45 -2.47 -11.18
N GLY A 367 4.75 -2.68 -9.90
CA GLY A 367 3.99 -2.13 -8.78
C GLY A 367 4.07 -0.60 -8.68
N PHE A 368 5.24 -0.03 -8.96
CA PHE A 368 5.39 1.43 -9.02
C PHE A 368 4.62 2.03 -10.21
N VAL A 369 4.81 1.49 -11.41
CA VAL A 369 4.09 1.95 -12.61
C VAL A 369 2.58 1.75 -12.46
N SER A 370 2.14 0.62 -11.87
CA SER A 370 0.70 0.38 -11.65
C SER A 370 0.09 1.38 -10.66
N ALA A 371 0.84 1.82 -9.65
CA ALA A 371 0.39 2.88 -8.73
C ALA A 371 0.17 4.20 -9.47
N LEU A 372 1.12 4.58 -10.34
CA LEU A 372 0.99 5.79 -11.17
C LEU A 372 -0.19 5.68 -12.14
N VAL A 373 -0.35 4.53 -12.80
CA VAL A 373 -1.48 4.28 -13.71
C VAL A 373 -2.82 4.33 -12.95
N CYS A 374 -2.90 3.73 -11.77
CA CYS A 374 -4.11 3.78 -10.94
C CYS A 374 -4.44 5.22 -10.54
N LEU A 375 -3.45 6.00 -10.10
CA LEU A 375 -3.64 7.40 -9.72
C LEU A 375 -4.03 8.27 -10.94
N ALA A 376 -3.39 8.06 -12.09
CA ALA A 376 -3.75 8.74 -13.33
C ALA A 376 -5.20 8.41 -13.76
N THR A 377 -5.60 7.14 -13.62
CA THR A 377 -6.97 6.69 -13.91
C THR A 377 -7.98 7.37 -13.00
N LEU A 378 -7.69 7.48 -11.70
CA LEU A 378 -8.54 8.22 -10.75
C LEU A 378 -8.67 9.70 -11.12
N ASN A 379 -7.57 10.35 -11.53
CA ASN A 379 -7.60 11.74 -11.98
C ASN A 379 -8.43 11.92 -13.26
N LEU A 380 -8.37 10.96 -14.19
CA LEU A 380 -9.14 10.98 -15.42
C LEU A 380 -10.64 10.76 -15.15
N ALA A 381 -10.97 9.79 -14.29
CA ALA A 381 -12.35 9.45 -13.94
C ALA A 381 -13.11 10.58 -13.22
N ASN A 382 -12.39 11.45 -12.50
CA ASN A 382 -12.95 12.52 -11.67
C ASN A 382 -14.02 12.01 -10.68
N PRO A 383 -13.60 11.50 -9.50
CA PRO A 383 -14.49 10.88 -8.52
C PRO A 383 -15.64 11.79 -8.10
N ASP A 384 -15.45 13.10 -8.05
CA ASP A 384 -16.48 14.04 -7.61
C ASP A 384 -17.65 14.10 -8.60
N VAL A 385 -17.37 14.10 -9.91
CA VAL A 385 -18.43 14.05 -10.94
C VAL A 385 -19.16 12.72 -10.92
N LEU A 386 -18.43 11.62 -10.72
CA LEU A 386 -19.02 10.28 -10.61
C LEU A 386 -19.96 10.18 -9.39
N ILE A 387 -19.54 10.72 -8.24
CA ILE A 387 -20.35 10.77 -7.02
C ILE A 387 -21.65 11.53 -7.26
N VAL A 388 -21.59 12.69 -7.91
CA VAL A 388 -22.79 13.49 -8.21
C VAL A 388 -23.75 12.72 -9.11
N ARG A 389 -23.24 12.17 -10.23
CA ARG A 389 -24.08 11.45 -11.20
C ARG A 389 -24.78 10.24 -10.59
N GLU A 390 -24.04 9.39 -9.88
CA GLU A 390 -24.59 8.16 -9.32
C GLU A 390 -25.54 8.43 -8.14
N ASN A 391 -25.25 9.39 -7.28
CA ASN A 391 -26.17 9.73 -6.18
C ASN A 391 -27.46 10.39 -6.68
N ILE A 392 -27.40 11.19 -7.76
CA ILE A 392 -28.60 11.81 -8.34
C ILE A 392 -29.42 10.76 -9.10
N ALA A 393 -28.78 9.84 -9.82
CA ALA A 393 -29.48 8.70 -10.40
C ALA A 393 -30.18 7.84 -9.34
N ARG A 394 -29.53 7.62 -8.18
CA ARG A 394 -30.15 6.94 -7.04
C ARG A 394 -31.32 7.73 -6.47
N TYR A 395 -31.18 9.04 -6.31
CA TYR A 395 -32.26 9.90 -5.81
C TYR A 395 -33.53 9.80 -6.65
N GLN A 396 -33.40 9.73 -7.98
CA GLN A 396 -34.56 9.55 -8.86
C GLN A 396 -35.29 8.22 -8.63
N ALA A 397 -34.59 7.18 -8.14
CA ALA A 397 -35.17 5.88 -7.85
C ALA A 397 -35.67 5.74 -6.40
N SER A 398 -34.96 6.30 -5.41
CA SER A 398 -35.24 6.10 -3.98
C SER A 398 -35.84 7.31 -3.27
N GLY A 399 -35.76 8.51 -3.84
CA GLY A 399 -36.19 9.77 -3.22
C GLY A 399 -35.33 10.25 -2.05
N ASP A 400 -34.23 9.57 -1.75
CA ASP A 400 -33.33 9.87 -0.61
C ASP A 400 -31.98 10.37 -1.12
N LEU A 401 -31.61 11.59 -0.72
CA LEU A 401 -30.39 12.28 -1.14
C LEU A 401 -29.75 13.03 0.03
N ASP A 402 -28.47 12.77 0.27
CA ASP A 402 -27.65 13.59 1.17
C ASP A 402 -27.13 14.84 0.43
N ALA A 403 -28.00 15.84 0.28
CA ALA A 403 -27.67 17.10 -0.37
C ALA A 403 -26.52 17.84 0.34
N ARG A 404 -26.42 17.72 1.67
CA ARG A 404 -25.35 18.34 2.48
C ARG A 404 -23.99 17.68 2.24
N TYR A 405 -23.96 16.37 1.94
CA TYR A 405 -22.74 15.72 1.50
C TYR A 405 -22.30 16.21 0.12
N LEU A 406 -23.22 16.26 -0.85
CA LEU A 406 -22.92 16.75 -2.20
C LEU A 406 -22.44 18.22 -2.21
N ALA A 407 -23.04 19.07 -1.37
CA ALA A 407 -22.65 20.46 -1.18
C ALA A 407 -21.21 20.65 -0.68
N ARG A 408 -20.63 19.64 -0.03
CA ARG A 408 -19.24 19.68 0.50
C ARG A 408 -18.20 19.12 -0.48
N LEU A 409 -18.60 18.67 -1.67
CA LEU A 409 -17.67 18.20 -2.69
C LEU A 409 -16.80 19.35 -3.22
N SER A 410 -15.71 19.00 -3.89
CA SER A 410 -14.77 20.00 -4.41
C SER A 410 -15.37 20.79 -5.59
N ALA A 411 -14.68 21.84 -6.02
CA ALA A 411 -15.09 22.63 -7.19
C ALA A 411 -15.25 21.79 -8.46
N ASP A 412 -14.57 20.64 -8.56
CA ASP A 412 -14.72 19.71 -9.69
C ASP A 412 -16.15 19.12 -9.80
N ALA A 413 -16.94 19.14 -8.72
CA ALA A 413 -18.33 18.69 -8.71
C ALA A 413 -19.32 19.74 -9.24
N ALA A 414 -18.98 21.03 -9.18
CA ALA A 414 -19.91 22.13 -9.42
C ALA A 414 -20.60 22.07 -10.80
N PRO A 415 -19.91 21.78 -11.92
CA PRO A 415 -20.59 21.66 -13.22
C PRO A 415 -21.64 20.55 -13.26
N ALA A 416 -21.38 19.42 -12.59
CA ALA A 416 -22.31 18.29 -12.53
C ALA A 416 -23.50 18.59 -11.61
N LEU A 417 -23.27 19.30 -10.49
CA LEU A 417 -24.32 19.75 -9.58
C LEU A 417 -25.26 20.73 -10.28
N VAL A 418 -24.71 21.74 -10.95
CA VAL A 418 -25.47 22.74 -11.72
C VAL A 418 -26.36 22.08 -12.77
N ALA A 419 -25.80 21.15 -13.55
CA ALA A 419 -26.55 20.42 -14.58
C ALA A 419 -27.73 19.59 -14.02
N SER A 420 -27.67 19.25 -12.73
CA SER A 420 -28.63 18.38 -12.09
C SER A 420 -29.65 19.12 -11.20
N LEU A 421 -29.52 20.45 -11.04
CA LEU A 421 -30.41 21.25 -10.19
C LEU A 421 -31.90 21.10 -10.54
N GLY A 422 -32.21 20.94 -11.84
CA GLY A 422 -33.58 20.76 -12.32
C GLY A 422 -34.22 19.43 -11.96
N ALA A 423 -33.43 18.43 -11.55
CA ALA A 423 -33.92 17.11 -11.15
C ALA A 423 -34.14 16.97 -9.64
N LEU A 424 -33.86 18.03 -8.86
CA LEU A 424 -33.90 18.01 -7.39
C LEU A 424 -35.18 18.62 -6.84
N GLY A 425 -35.63 18.12 -5.69
CA GLY A 425 -36.67 18.74 -4.86
C GLY A 425 -36.28 20.16 -4.42
N ASP A 426 -37.27 20.95 -4.01
CA ASP A 426 -37.07 22.37 -3.69
C ASP A 426 -36.09 22.58 -2.52
N GLU A 427 -36.14 21.70 -1.50
CA GLU A 427 -35.26 21.78 -0.33
C GLU A 427 -33.81 21.44 -0.69
N GLU A 428 -33.57 20.33 -1.39
CA GLU A 428 -32.24 19.91 -1.81
C GLU A 428 -31.62 20.90 -2.81
N ARG A 429 -32.45 21.44 -3.71
CA ARG A 429 -32.04 22.49 -4.66
C ARG A 429 -31.59 23.75 -3.93
N ALA A 430 -32.30 24.18 -2.89
CA ALA A 430 -31.93 25.35 -2.10
C ALA A 430 -30.57 25.14 -1.41
N ILE A 431 -30.37 23.98 -0.77
CA ILE A 431 -29.11 23.63 -0.10
C ILE A 431 -27.92 23.64 -1.08
N ILE A 432 -28.08 23.01 -2.24
CA ILE A 432 -26.98 22.93 -3.23
C ILE A 432 -26.73 24.30 -3.87
N THR A 433 -27.77 25.09 -4.14
CA THR A 433 -27.62 26.43 -4.71
C THR A 433 -26.88 27.36 -3.76
N ASP A 434 -27.22 27.34 -2.47
CA ASP A 434 -26.52 28.13 -1.44
C ASP A 434 -25.04 27.73 -1.34
N ALA A 435 -24.75 26.43 -1.34
CA ALA A 435 -23.38 25.92 -1.33
C ALA A 435 -22.58 26.34 -2.57
N LEU A 436 -23.19 26.32 -3.76
CA LEU A 436 -22.55 26.79 -5.00
C LEU A 436 -22.25 28.29 -4.94
N LYS A 437 -23.14 29.12 -4.38
CA LYS A 437 -22.89 30.55 -4.17
C LYS A 437 -21.72 30.79 -3.21
N GLY A 438 -21.69 30.07 -2.08
CA GLY A 438 -20.57 30.13 -1.15
C GLY A 438 -19.24 29.71 -1.78
N GLN A 439 -19.26 28.66 -2.61
CA GLN A 439 -18.08 28.21 -3.35
C GLN A 439 -17.59 29.23 -4.38
N LEU A 440 -18.50 29.92 -5.09
CA LEU A 440 -18.16 30.98 -6.02
C LEU A 440 -17.44 32.13 -5.30
N ALA A 441 -18.00 32.62 -4.19
CA ALA A 441 -17.40 33.68 -3.39
C ALA A 441 -15.99 33.30 -2.88
N GLN A 442 -15.82 32.04 -2.47
CA GLN A 442 -14.51 31.53 -2.05
C GLN A 442 -13.50 31.50 -3.20
N ILE A 443 -13.91 31.11 -4.41
CA ILE A 443 -13.04 31.11 -5.60
C ILE A 443 -12.60 32.54 -5.94
N GLU A 444 -13.53 33.49 -5.94
CA GLU A 444 -13.25 34.91 -6.24
C GLU A 444 -12.30 35.53 -5.21
N GLN A 445 -12.50 35.24 -3.93
CA GLN A 445 -11.60 35.70 -2.87
C GLN A 445 -10.17 35.16 -3.07
N ILE A 446 -10.03 33.86 -3.36
CA ILE A 446 -8.71 33.25 -3.61
C ILE A 446 -8.04 33.88 -4.84
N GLU A 447 -8.79 34.12 -5.91
CA GLU A 447 -8.28 34.79 -7.11
C GLU A 447 -7.82 36.23 -6.81
N ALA A 448 -8.55 36.96 -5.97
CA ALA A 448 -8.22 38.32 -5.57
C ALA A 448 -6.97 38.38 -4.68
N GLU A 449 -6.84 37.48 -3.70
CA GLU A 449 -5.74 37.47 -2.74
C GLU A 449 -4.44 36.92 -3.34
N SER A 450 -4.55 35.82 -4.09
CA SER A 450 -3.37 35.07 -4.54
C SER A 450 -2.97 35.40 -5.96
N GLY A 451 -3.86 35.96 -6.80
CA GLY A 451 -3.59 36.29 -8.19
C GLY A 451 -3.32 35.07 -9.09
N TRP A 452 -2.49 35.25 -10.11
CA TRP A 452 -2.22 34.22 -11.13
C TRP A 452 -1.62 32.89 -10.60
N PRO A 453 -0.83 32.82 -9.50
CA PRO A 453 -0.35 31.56 -8.93
C PRO A 453 -1.42 30.62 -8.40
N ALA A 454 -2.62 31.12 -8.05
CA ALA A 454 -3.73 30.32 -7.57
C ALA A 454 -4.67 29.84 -8.68
N TRP A 455 -4.29 30.05 -9.94
CA TRP A 455 -5.09 29.61 -11.08
C TRP A 455 -5.22 28.07 -11.13
N HIS A 456 -6.45 27.59 -11.24
CA HIS A 456 -6.79 26.17 -11.37
C HIS A 456 -7.94 25.99 -12.37
N LEU A 457 -7.80 25.05 -13.31
CA LEU A 457 -8.79 24.82 -14.37
C LEU A 457 -10.14 24.35 -13.81
N GLY A 458 -10.13 23.45 -12.82
CA GLY A 458 -11.35 22.96 -12.16
C GLY A 458 -12.15 24.07 -11.50
N ARG A 459 -11.47 25.04 -10.84
CA ARG A 459 -12.12 26.22 -10.24
C ARG A 459 -12.68 27.17 -11.28
N GLN A 460 -11.96 27.37 -12.38
CA GLN A 460 -12.45 28.20 -13.49
C GLN A 460 -13.70 27.58 -14.16
N ALA A 461 -13.71 26.26 -14.37
CA ALA A 461 -14.86 25.55 -14.90
C ALA A 461 -16.06 25.61 -13.94
N ALA A 462 -15.82 25.48 -12.63
CA ALA A 462 -16.84 25.66 -11.60
C ALA A 462 -17.45 27.07 -11.64
N LYS A 463 -16.61 28.11 -11.63
CA LYS A 463 -17.01 29.52 -11.72
C LYS A 463 -17.92 29.78 -12.92
N GLN A 464 -17.48 29.38 -14.11
CA GLN A 464 -18.26 29.54 -15.34
C GLN A 464 -19.59 28.77 -15.33
N ALA A 465 -19.64 27.60 -14.70
CA ALA A 465 -20.87 26.83 -14.58
C ALA A 465 -21.86 27.49 -13.61
N ILE A 466 -21.37 28.00 -12.47
CA ILE A 466 -22.19 28.64 -11.44
C ILE A 466 -22.76 29.97 -11.96
N GLU A 467 -21.92 30.85 -12.54
CA GLU A 467 -22.34 32.15 -13.09
C GLU A 467 -23.43 32.04 -14.16
N ARG A 468 -23.46 30.94 -14.92
CA ARG A 468 -24.47 30.72 -15.97
C ARG A 468 -25.82 30.26 -15.45
N ALA A 469 -25.85 29.63 -14.27
CA ALA A 469 -27.03 28.91 -13.78
C ALA A 469 -27.62 29.49 -12.50
N VAL A 470 -26.80 30.21 -11.73
CA VAL A 470 -27.16 30.79 -10.44
C VAL A 470 -26.87 32.29 -10.51
N PRO A 471 -27.85 33.11 -10.95
CA PRO A 471 -27.71 34.56 -10.99
C PRO A 471 -27.70 35.21 -9.59
#